data_AF-A0A382GN22-F1
#
_entry.id   AF-A0A382GN22-F1
#
_cell.length_a   1.000
_cell.length_b   1.000
_cell.length_c   1.000
_cell.angle_alpha   90.00
_cell.angle_beta   90.00
_cell.angle_gamma   90.00
#
_symmetry.space_group_name_H-M   'P 1'
#
loop_
_entity.id
_entity.type
_entity.pdbx_description
1 polymer ?
#
loop_
_entity_poly.entity_id
_entity_poly.type
_entity_poly.pdbx_seq_one_letter_code
_entity_poly.pdbx_strand_id
1 'polypeptide(L)'
;VYQKSYGAKSVEPVLLPMTDDTIFDSASLTKVIATAPAIMLLAERDKLRLDDKVDHWITNFKAHGKGAVTIRHLLTHTSGLRPSLSSKPTWSGLAKAIDLAKEERLTAQPGTKFRYSDINFILLGEIVQLASGQLLDEFTSKHIYRRLGMRDTGFLPPFKKRSRVAPTERVDGEILHGIVHDPTARRMDGVAGHAGLFTTAADLSRFAQMMLNGGKLNGRRIFKRETVQLMTSVHTPKGMKAKRGLGWDIDSPYSSPRGNHFKIGGYGHTGWTGGSLWIDPATRTIVILMASRTHPDGKGNVIALRREVATLAAEALRGGSFGGSNAPGVLNGADVLRQRKGILPKGAKVGLITNHTGHDRNRRSTLDFLRTSNEVELTVLFSPEHGLYGKLDEKISDGTDAKSGLKIYSLYGKNRKPAPDQLAGLDALIFDIQDIGCRFYTYISTMGLAMEAASEAGVKFIVLDRVNPIGTTVAGPVRLGPSQFIAYHD
;
A
#
# COMPACT_ATOMS: atom_id res chain seq x y z
N VAL A 1 17.01 7.86 -14.25
CA VAL A 1 16.96 7.00 -13.03
C VAL A 1 17.28 7.88 -11.85
N TYR A 2 16.43 7.88 -10.81
CA TYR A 2 16.72 8.55 -9.53
C TYR A 2 17.12 7.48 -8.52
N GLN A 3 18.29 7.63 -7.89
CA GLN A 3 18.81 6.69 -6.90
C GLN A 3 19.52 7.49 -5.80
N LYS A 4 19.18 7.19 -4.55
CA LYS A 4 19.78 7.79 -3.37
C LYS A 4 19.73 6.82 -2.19
N SER A 5 20.76 6.87 -1.36
CA SER A 5 20.85 6.18 -0.07
C SER A 5 20.83 7.19 1.07
N TYR A 6 20.13 6.87 2.15
CA TYR A 6 19.93 7.76 3.30
C TYR A 6 20.14 7.02 4.61
N GLY A 7 20.66 7.73 5.61
CA GLY A 7 20.78 7.23 6.98
C GLY A 7 21.81 6.11 7.15
N ALA A 8 21.52 5.20 8.08
CA ALA A 8 22.40 4.11 8.47
C ALA A 8 21.75 2.76 8.16
N LYS A 9 22.55 1.79 7.70
CA LYS A 9 22.12 0.40 7.57
C LYS A 9 22.17 -0.36 8.90
N SER A 10 22.99 0.11 9.83
CA SER A 10 23.16 -0.42 11.18
C SER A 10 23.33 0.76 12.15
N VAL A 11 22.62 0.74 13.27
CA VAL A 11 22.82 1.66 14.40
C VAL A 11 23.48 0.95 15.57
N GLU A 12 23.35 -0.38 15.64
CA GLU A 12 24.00 -1.26 16.61
C GLU A 12 24.49 -2.55 15.93
N PRO A 13 25.56 -3.20 16.43
CA PRO A 13 26.45 -2.71 17.49
C PRO A 13 27.36 -1.56 17.03
N VAL A 14 27.43 -1.31 15.73
CA VAL A 14 28.26 -0.25 15.13
C VAL A 14 27.40 0.57 14.18
N LEU A 15 27.52 1.90 14.26
CA LEU A 15 26.89 2.79 13.30
C LEU A 15 27.55 2.62 11.92
N LEU A 16 26.81 2.06 10.95
CA LEU A 16 27.28 1.88 9.58
C LEU A 16 26.37 2.65 8.62
N PRO A 17 26.93 3.48 7.72
CA PRO A 17 26.12 4.26 6.78
C PRO A 17 25.41 3.35 5.78
N MET A 18 24.23 3.79 5.35
CA MET A 18 23.54 3.21 4.21
C MET A 18 24.27 3.59 2.93
N THR A 19 24.56 2.61 2.09
CA THR A 19 25.26 2.81 0.80
C THR A 19 24.47 2.19 -0.35
N ASP A 20 24.71 2.67 -1.57
CA ASP A 20 24.01 2.24 -2.79
C ASP A 20 24.17 0.75 -3.10
N ASP A 21 25.23 0.13 -2.58
CA ASP A 21 25.57 -1.28 -2.72
C ASP A 21 25.14 -2.13 -1.51
N THR A 22 24.35 -1.56 -0.58
CA THR A 22 23.84 -2.30 0.58
C THR A 22 22.98 -3.48 0.15
N ILE A 23 23.29 -4.65 0.71
CA ILE A 23 22.57 -5.89 0.49
C ILE A 23 21.55 -6.06 1.63
N PHE A 24 20.29 -6.25 1.29
CA PHE A 24 19.22 -6.39 2.27
C PHE A 24 18.68 -7.81 2.25
N ASP A 25 18.33 -8.33 3.43
CA ASP A 25 17.32 -9.38 3.49
C ASP A 25 16.02 -8.83 2.88
N SER A 26 15.53 -9.47 1.83
CA SER A 26 14.37 -9.00 1.06
C SER A 26 13.04 -9.59 1.55
N ALA A 27 13.07 -10.48 2.54
CA ALA A 27 11.93 -11.16 3.12
C ALA A 27 10.97 -11.66 2.02
N SER A 28 9.69 -11.31 2.09
CA SER A 28 8.66 -11.75 1.12
C SER A 28 8.85 -11.29 -0.33
N LEU A 29 9.80 -10.39 -0.65
CA LEU A 29 10.19 -10.17 -2.05
C LEU A 29 10.73 -11.47 -2.68
N THR A 30 11.27 -12.39 -1.88
CA THR A 30 11.66 -13.75 -2.30
C THR A 30 10.59 -14.42 -3.17
N LYS A 31 9.31 -14.26 -2.81
CA LYS A 31 8.18 -14.86 -3.53
C LYS A 31 8.15 -14.47 -5.00
N VAL A 32 8.36 -13.19 -5.29
CA VAL A 32 8.22 -12.62 -6.64
C VAL A 32 9.54 -12.49 -7.40
N ILE A 33 10.67 -12.60 -6.71
CA ILE A 33 12.01 -12.52 -7.31
C ILE A 33 12.65 -13.91 -7.51
N ALA A 34 12.30 -14.88 -6.66
CA ALA A 34 12.82 -16.25 -6.73
C ALA A 34 11.75 -17.25 -7.20
N THR A 35 10.74 -17.51 -6.37
CA THR A 35 9.89 -18.69 -6.50
C THR A 35 8.86 -18.59 -7.62
N ALA A 36 8.09 -17.50 -7.70
CA ALA A 36 7.12 -17.31 -8.78
C ALA A 36 7.83 -17.29 -10.16
N PRO A 37 8.95 -16.55 -10.36
CA PRO A 37 9.72 -16.63 -11.60
C PRO A 37 10.23 -18.04 -11.93
N ALA A 38 10.68 -18.82 -10.93
CA ALA A 38 11.14 -20.18 -11.15
C ALA A 38 10.01 -21.10 -11.63
N ILE A 39 8.85 -21.05 -10.98
CA ILE A 39 7.64 -21.78 -11.39
C ILE A 39 7.23 -21.40 -12.82
N MET A 40 7.27 -20.11 -13.14
CA MET A 40 6.86 -19.62 -14.46
C MET A 40 7.85 -19.99 -15.57
N LEU A 41 9.15 -20.06 -15.27
CA LEU A 41 10.14 -20.61 -16.21
C LEU A 41 9.92 -22.10 -16.47
N LEU A 42 9.58 -22.86 -15.42
CA LEU A 42 9.28 -24.28 -15.56
C LEU A 42 7.98 -24.49 -16.37
N ALA A 43 6.96 -23.68 -16.12
CA ALA A 43 5.73 -23.68 -16.92
C ALA A 43 6.00 -23.33 -18.39
N GLU A 44 6.80 -22.29 -18.67
CA GLU A 44 7.15 -21.89 -20.04
C GLU A 44 7.94 -22.97 -20.80
N ARG A 45 8.65 -23.84 -20.06
CA ARG A 45 9.44 -24.97 -20.57
C ARG A 45 8.67 -26.30 -20.56
N ASP A 46 7.35 -26.24 -20.38
CA ASP A 46 6.45 -27.39 -20.34
C ASP A 46 6.85 -28.44 -19.29
N LYS A 47 7.52 -28.02 -18.20
CA LYS A 47 7.91 -28.89 -17.09
C LYS A 47 6.83 -29.03 -16.03
N LEU A 48 5.87 -28.11 -15.99
CA LEU A 48 4.69 -28.17 -15.13
C LEU A 48 3.55 -27.36 -15.76
N ARG A 49 2.32 -27.55 -15.27
CA ARG A 49 1.18 -26.71 -15.64
C ARG A 49 0.64 -25.98 -14.42
N LEU A 50 0.18 -24.75 -14.60
CA LEU A 50 -0.35 -23.93 -13.50
C LEU A 50 -1.58 -24.55 -12.83
N ASP A 51 -2.34 -25.36 -13.55
CA ASP A 51 -3.54 -26.01 -13.05
C ASP A 51 -3.30 -27.47 -12.61
N ASP A 52 -2.04 -27.92 -12.60
CA ASP A 52 -1.68 -29.19 -11.96
C ASP A 52 -2.06 -29.14 -10.48
N LYS A 53 -2.63 -30.25 -10.00
CA LYS A 53 -2.89 -30.44 -8.57
C LYS A 53 -1.56 -30.50 -7.84
N VAL A 54 -1.48 -29.87 -6.66
CA VAL A 54 -0.26 -29.92 -5.84
C VAL A 54 0.08 -31.36 -5.45
N ASP A 55 -0.91 -32.22 -5.27
CA ASP A 55 -0.75 -33.66 -4.97
C ASP A 55 -0.05 -34.46 -6.08
N HIS A 56 -0.06 -33.97 -7.32
CA HIS A 56 0.72 -34.57 -8.41
C HIS A 56 2.23 -34.43 -8.14
N TRP A 57 2.63 -33.34 -7.51
CA TRP A 57 4.04 -33.04 -7.24
C TRP A 57 4.44 -33.52 -5.84
N ILE A 58 3.63 -33.19 -4.83
CA ILE A 58 3.91 -33.49 -3.43
C ILE A 58 2.98 -34.62 -2.99
N THR A 59 3.53 -35.83 -2.87
CA THR A 59 2.76 -37.03 -2.52
C THR A 59 2.00 -36.87 -1.20
N ASN A 60 0.75 -37.36 -1.17
CA ASN A 60 -0.18 -37.30 -0.03
C ASN A 60 -0.62 -35.89 0.36
N PHE A 61 -0.34 -34.87 -0.45
CA PHE A 61 -0.82 -33.52 -0.19
C PHE A 61 -2.34 -33.41 -0.20
N LYS A 62 -3.06 -34.28 -0.93
CA LYS A 62 -4.54 -34.24 -1.02
C LYS A 62 -5.29 -34.41 0.30
N ALA A 63 -4.62 -34.91 1.34
CA ALA A 63 -5.18 -35.08 2.68
C ALA A 63 -5.83 -33.78 3.20
N HIS A 64 -6.75 -33.91 4.16
CA HIS A 64 -7.39 -32.76 4.83
C HIS A 64 -8.09 -31.76 3.90
N GLY A 65 -8.71 -32.27 2.81
CA GLY A 65 -9.50 -31.46 1.87
C GLY A 65 -8.67 -30.70 0.82
N LYS A 66 -7.37 -30.99 0.70
CA LYS A 66 -6.44 -30.24 -0.18
C LYS A 66 -6.38 -30.75 -1.62
N GLY A 67 -7.08 -31.83 -1.97
CA GLY A 67 -7.01 -32.47 -3.29
C GLY A 67 -7.34 -31.56 -4.49
N ALA A 68 -8.09 -30.47 -4.29
CA ALA A 68 -8.43 -29.52 -5.35
C ALA A 68 -7.39 -28.40 -5.55
N VAL A 69 -6.43 -28.21 -4.63
CA VAL A 69 -5.43 -27.12 -4.67
C VAL A 69 -4.52 -27.30 -5.89
N THR A 70 -4.29 -26.22 -6.63
CA THR A 70 -3.43 -26.17 -7.82
C THR A 70 -2.24 -25.25 -7.59
N ILE A 71 -1.23 -25.33 -8.45
CA ILE A 71 -0.10 -24.38 -8.48
C ILE A 71 -0.61 -22.92 -8.60
N ARG A 72 -1.63 -22.67 -9.42
CA ARG A 72 -2.28 -21.35 -9.57
C ARG A 72 -2.88 -20.87 -8.25
N HIS A 73 -3.52 -21.75 -7.48
CA HIS A 73 -4.05 -21.40 -6.17
C HIS A 73 -2.95 -21.01 -5.18
N LEU A 74 -1.79 -21.68 -5.23
CA LEU A 74 -0.65 -21.31 -4.41
C LEU A 74 -0.12 -19.92 -4.80
N LEU A 75 0.14 -19.69 -6.08
CA LEU A 75 0.68 -18.44 -6.63
C LEU A 75 -0.21 -17.22 -6.38
N THR A 76 -1.53 -17.41 -6.35
CA THR A 76 -2.52 -16.33 -6.17
C THR A 76 -2.99 -16.17 -4.72
N HIS A 77 -2.45 -16.95 -3.79
CA HIS A 77 -2.88 -16.96 -2.39
C HIS A 77 -4.38 -17.29 -2.20
N THR A 78 -4.90 -18.20 -3.01
CA THR A 78 -6.31 -18.67 -2.96
C THR A 78 -6.42 -20.16 -2.62
N SER A 79 -5.36 -20.78 -2.10
CA SER A 79 -5.31 -22.21 -1.75
C SER A 79 -6.23 -22.65 -0.61
N GLY A 80 -6.62 -21.72 0.27
CA GLY A 80 -7.32 -22.05 1.51
C GLY A 80 -6.40 -22.50 2.65
N LEU A 81 -5.07 -22.48 2.47
CA LEU A 81 -4.08 -22.71 3.53
C LEU A 81 -3.97 -21.50 4.45
N ARG A 82 -3.68 -21.73 5.74
CA ARG A 82 -3.48 -20.66 6.73
C ARG A 82 -2.20 -19.86 6.46
N PRO A 83 -1.99 -18.70 7.11
CA PRO A 83 -0.90 -17.79 6.76
C PRO A 83 0.51 -18.37 6.89
N SER A 84 0.80 -19.14 7.94
CA SER A 84 2.16 -19.61 8.24
C SER A 84 2.13 -20.96 8.94
N LEU A 85 3.26 -21.69 8.89
CA LEU A 85 3.43 -22.94 9.66
C LEU A 85 3.53 -22.66 11.16
N SER A 86 3.12 -23.63 11.97
CA SER A 86 3.28 -23.55 13.43
C SER A 86 4.76 -23.58 13.78
N SER A 87 5.17 -22.82 14.79
CA SER A 87 6.51 -22.96 15.40
C SER A 87 6.58 -24.06 16.46
N LYS A 88 5.43 -24.66 16.81
CA LYS A 88 5.31 -25.68 17.88
C LYS A 88 4.71 -26.99 17.35
N PRO A 89 5.23 -28.15 17.78
CA PRO A 89 6.52 -28.32 18.48
C PRO A 89 7.69 -27.82 17.60
N THR A 90 8.86 -27.58 18.21
CA THR A 90 10.05 -27.13 17.46
C THR A 90 10.39 -28.12 16.35
N TRP A 91 10.78 -27.61 15.19
CA TRP A 91 11.17 -28.40 14.03
C TRP A 91 12.24 -27.68 13.22
N SER A 92 12.98 -28.46 12.43
CA SER A 92 13.99 -28.00 11.48
C SER A 92 13.97 -28.85 10.20
N GLY A 93 14.54 -28.30 9.13
CA GLY A 93 14.69 -28.94 7.84
C GLY A 93 13.51 -28.73 6.89
N LEU A 94 13.83 -28.62 5.60
CA LEU A 94 12.86 -28.50 4.51
C LEU A 94 11.84 -29.65 4.52
N ALA A 95 12.29 -30.90 4.60
CA ALA A 95 11.41 -32.08 4.57
C ALA A 95 10.33 -32.00 5.67
N LYS A 96 10.71 -31.59 6.88
CA LYS A 96 9.76 -31.45 7.99
C LYS A 96 8.79 -30.30 7.76
N ALA A 97 9.23 -29.19 7.17
CA ALA A 97 8.33 -28.08 6.79
C ALA A 97 7.28 -28.54 5.75
N ILE A 98 7.67 -29.37 4.79
CA ILE A 98 6.76 -29.94 3.79
C ILE A 98 5.78 -30.93 4.43
N ASP A 99 6.23 -31.79 5.34
CA ASP A 99 5.33 -32.67 6.09
C ASP A 99 4.31 -31.89 6.91
N LEU A 100 4.74 -30.82 7.59
CA LEU A 100 3.82 -29.95 8.31
C LEU A 100 2.81 -29.28 7.37
N ALA A 101 3.25 -28.82 6.21
CA ALA A 101 2.37 -28.23 5.19
C ALA A 101 1.37 -29.26 4.63
N LYS A 102 1.75 -30.54 4.51
CA LYS A 102 0.86 -31.65 4.13
C LYS A 102 -0.19 -31.94 5.21
N GLU A 103 0.12 -31.74 6.48
CA GLU A 103 -0.83 -31.94 7.58
C GLU A 103 -1.80 -30.76 7.79
N GLU A 104 -1.59 -29.63 7.11
CA GLU A 104 -2.48 -28.48 7.23
C GLU A 104 -3.91 -28.78 6.76
N ARG A 105 -4.89 -28.33 7.53
CA ARG A 105 -6.30 -28.32 7.12
C ARG A 105 -6.63 -27.02 6.38
N LEU A 106 -7.38 -27.13 5.30
CA LEU A 106 -7.91 -25.93 4.64
C LEU A 106 -8.91 -25.24 5.56
N THR A 107 -8.88 -23.91 5.56
CA THR A 107 -9.90 -23.11 6.27
C THR A 107 -10.92 -22.49 5.31
N ALA A 108 -10.77 -22.71 4.00
CA ALA A 108 -11.63 -22.23 2.93
C ALA A 108 -11.41 -23.12 1.71
N GLN A 109 -12.42 -23.26 0.86
CA GLN A 109 -12.27 -24.02 -0.38
C GLN A 109 -11.29 -23.31 -1.32
N PRO A 110 -10.44 -24.03 -2.07
CA PRO A 110 -9.52 -23.42 -3.02
C PRO A 110 -10.26 -22.54 -4.04
N GLY A 111 -9.71 -21.36 -4.35
CA GLY A 111 -10.29 -20.38 -5.26
C GLY A 111 -11.35 -19.46 -4.61
N THR A 112 -11.91 -19.79 -3.45
CA THR A 112 -13.05 -19.01 -2.91
C THR A 112 -12.64 -17.77 -2.12
N LYS A 113 -11.43 -17.73 -1.56
CA LYS A 113 -10.97 -16.64 -0.70
C LYS A 113 -9.48 -16.35 -0.89
N PHE A 114 -9.14 -15.08 -1.00
CA PHE A 114 -7.76 -14.62 -0.89
C PHE A 114 -7.31 -14.61 0.56
N ARG A 115 -6.17 -15.26 0.83
CA ARG A 115 -5.43 -15.14 2.08
C ARG A 115 -3.94 -15.29 1.83
N TYR A 116 -3.21 -14.24 2.13
CA TYR A 116 -1.75 -14.24 2.11
C TYR A 116 -1.20 -15.37 2.99
N SER A 117 -0.40 -16.25 2.38
CA SER A 117 0.11 -17.47 3.01
C SER A 117 1.52 -17.78 2.54
N ASP A 118 2.44 -17.91 3.48
CA ASP A 118 3.82 -18.35 3.29
C ASP A 118 3.88 -19.84 2.94
N ILE A 119 2.96 -20.65 3.49
CA ILE A 119 2.87 -22.09 3.21
C ILE A 119 2.75 -22.33 1.69
N ASN A 120 2.00 -21.49 0.99
CA ASN A 120 1.88 -21.59 -0.46
C ASN A 120 3.24 -21.52 -1.17
N PHE A 121 4.11 -20.61 -0.72
CA PHE A 121 5.40 -20.39 -1.36
C PHE A 121 6.47 -21.36 -0.87
N ILE A 122 6.35 -21.90 0.34
CA ILE A 122 7.12 -23.07 0.80
C ILE A 122 6.87 -24.25 -0.15
N LEU A 123 5.59 -24.58 -0.40
CA LEU A 123 5.20 -25.66 -1.31
C LEU A 123 5.65 -25.40 -2.75
N LEU A 124 5.56 -24.15 -3.25
CA LEU A 124 6.08 -23.81 -4.57
C LEU A 124 7.59 -23.95 -4.67
N GLY A 125 8.34 -23.68 -3.60
CA GLY A 125 9.78 -23.93 -3.53
C GLY A 125 10.12 -25.41 -3.72
N GLU A 126 9.38 -26.29 -3.04
CA GLU A 126 9.50 -27.75 -3.19
C GLU A 126 9.16 -28.20 -4.62
N ILE A 127 8.09 -27.66 -5.22
CA ILE A 127 7.70 -27.99 -6.60
C ILE A 127 8.80 -27.57 -7.60
N VAL A 128 9.51 -26.46 -7.37
CA VAL A 128 10.67 -26.10 -8.21
C VAL A 128 11.73 -27.19 -8.16
N GLN A 129 12.04 -27.71 -6.97
CA GLN A 129 13.01 -28.79 -6.82
C GLN A 129 12.57 -30.08 -7.51
N LEU A 130 11.32 -30.49 -7.29
CA LEU A 130 10.76 -31.71 -7.88
C LEU A 130 10.67 -31.63 -9.41
N ALA A 131 10.27 -30.49 -9.96
CA ALA A 131 10.10 -30.32 -11.41
C ALA A 131 11.42 -30.07 -12.16
N SER A 132 12.45 -29.56 -11.48
CA SER A 132 13.73 -29.19 -12.11
C SER A 132 14.91 -30.10 -11.77
N GLY A 133 14.82 -30.84 -10.66
CA GLY A 133 15.96 -31.57 -10.07
C GLY A 133 17.02 -30.65 -9.44
N GLN A 134 16.74 -29.35 -9.25
CA GLN A 134 17.69 -28.36 -8.70
C GLN A 134 17.09 -27.67 -7.47
N LEU A 135 17.92 -27.34 -6.48
CA LEU A 135 17.47 -26.53 -5.36
C LEU A 135 17.02 -25.13 -5.84
N LEU A 136 16.11 -24.49 -5.11
CA LEU A 136 15.53 -23.20 -5.50
C LEU A 136 16.59 -22.10 -5.71
N ASP A 137 17.57 -22.02 -4.82
CA ASP A 137 18.66 -21.06 -4.87
C ASP A 137 19.58 -21.31 -6.08
N GLU A 138 19.92 -22.58 -6.35
CA GLU A 138 20.70 -22.97 -7.52
C GLU A 138 19.97 -22.67 -8.83
N PHE A 139 18.68 -23.03 -8.90
CA PHE A 139 17.84 -22.80 -10.07
C PHE A 139 17.74 -21.31 -10.39
N THR A 140 17.37 -20.50 -9.40
CA THR A 140 17.19 -19.05 -9.60
C THR A 140 18.51 -18.35 -9.90
N SER A 141 19.60 -18.75 -9.25
CA SER A 141 20.96 -18.27 -9.58
C SER A 141 21.34 -18.56 -11.03
N LYS A 142 21.16 -19.81 -11.49
CA LYS A 142 21.53 -20.25 -12.86
C LYS A 142 20.65 -19.62 -13.94
N HIS A 143 19.34 -19.66 -13.77
CA HIS A 143 18.39 -19.36 -14.84
C HIS A 143 17.94 -17.90 -14.86
N ILE A 144 18.10 -17.16 -13.76
CA ILE A 144 17.63 -15.79 -13.61
C ILE A 144 18.78 -14.85 -13.27
N TYR A 145 19.37 -14.95 -12.07
CA TYR A 145 20.23 -13.91 -11.52
C TYR A 145 21.53 -13.74 -12.33
N ARG A 146 22.26 -14.84 -12.59
CA ARG A 146 23.50 -14.77 -13.39
C ARG A 146 23.25 -14.28 -14.80
N ARG A 147 22.14 -14.70 -15.43
CA ARG A 147 21.78 -14.27 -16.80
C ARG A 147 21.39 -12.80 -16.87
N LEU A 148 20.82 -12.27 -15.79
CA LEU A 148 20.52 -10.85 -15.65
C LEU A 148 21.70 -10.04 -15.13
N GLY A 149 22.80 -10.67 -14.70
CA GLY A 149 23.92 -9.97 -14.07
C GLY A 149 23.58 -9.39 -12.70
N MET A 150 22.65 -10.01 -11.98
CA MET A 150 22.32 -9.70 -10.59
C MET A 150 23.35 -10.38 -9.68
N ARG A 151 24.43 -9.67 -9.35
CA ARG A 151 25.65 -10.26 -8.73
C ARG A 151 25.55 -10.38 -7.21
N ASP A 152 24.64 -9.65 -6.61
CA ASP A 152 24.41 -9.52 -5.17
C ASP A 152 23.01 -9.99 -4.77
N THR A 153 22.30 -10.69 -5.67
CA THR A 153 21.06 -11.40 -5.38
C THR A 153 21.31 -12.89 -5.18
N GLY A 154 20.84 -13.44 -4.06
CA GLY A 154 20.94 -14.87 -3.76
C GLY A 154 20.50 -15.19 -2.34
N PHE A 155 20.53 -16.47 -1.98
CA PHE A 155 20.32 -16.93 -0.61
C PHE A 155 21.69 -17.07 0.08
N LEU A 156 21.69 -17.12 1.42
CA LEU A 156 22.89 -17.39 2.23
C LEU A 156 24.12 -16.55 1.79
N PRO A 157 24.06 -15.21 1.91
CA PRO A 157 25.10 -14.34 1.38
C PRO A 157 26.47 -14.72 1.97
N PRO A 158 27.52 -14.83 1.14
CA PRO A 158 28.82 -15.31 1.61
C PRO A 158 29.42 -14.33 2.61
N PHE A 159 30.17 -14.85 3.59
CA PHE A 159 30.75 -14.05 4.68
C PHE A 159 31.54 -12.83 4.20
N LYS A 160 32.26 -12.93 3.08
CA LYS A 160 33.00 -11.81 2.46
C LYS A 160 32.14 -10.60 2.07
N LYS A 161 30.82 -10.78 1.89
CA LYS A 161 29.87 -9.70 1.60
C LYS A 161 29.21 -9.15 2.86
N ARG A 162 29.45 -9.71 4.04
CA ARG A 162 28.76 -9.36 5.29
C ARG A 162 28.85 -7.87 5.59
N SER A 163 30.00 -7.21 5.40
CA SER A 163 30.14 -5.75 5.60
C SER A 163 29.21 -4.89 4.73
N ARG A 164 28.70 -5.42 3.62
CA ARG A 164 27.69 -4.79 2.77
C ARG A 164 26.26 -5.16 3.14
N VAL A 165 26.04 -6.19 3.94
CA VAL A 165 24.71 -6.62 4.36
C VAL A 165 24.16 -5.69 5.44
N ALA A 166 22.91 -5.25 5.30
CA ALA A 166 22.20 -4.59 6.37
C ALA A 166 21.80 -5.63 7.43
N PRO A 167 22.20 -5.45 8.72
CA PRO A 167 21.66 -6.27 9.79
C PRO A 167 20.16 -6.02 9.95
N THR A 168 19.48 -6.97 10.58
CA THR A 168 18.04 -6.88 10.88
C THR A 168 17.83 -6.76 12.39
N GLU A 169 17.03 -7.61 13.01
CA GLU A 169 16.70 -7.51 14.43
C GLU A 169 17.63 -8.36 15.30
N ARG A 170 17.56 -8.11 16.62
CA ARG A 170 18.15 -8.96 17.64
C ARG A 170 17.25 -10.13 17.98
N VAL A 171 17.80 -11.32 17.91
CA VAL A 171 17.15 -12.56 18.29
C VAL A 171 18.06 -13.29 19.28
N ASP A 172 17.52 -13.65 20.44
CA ASP A 172 18.25 -14.37 21.50
C ASP A 172 19.58 -13.70 21.91
N GLY A 173 19.59 -12.36 21.94
CA GLY A 173 20.75 -11.55 22.30
C GLY A 173 21.67 -11.17 21.14
N GLU A 174 21.55 -11.80 19.97
CA GLU A 174 22.42 -11.56 18.82
C GLU A 174 21.74 -10.79 17.68
N ILE A 175 22.44 -9.81 17.10
CA ILE A 175 21.98 -9.14 15.89
C ILE A 175 22.14 -10.06 14.68
N LEU A 176 21.04 -10.32 14.00
CA LEU A 176 21.05 -11.07 12.75
C LEU A 176 21.71 -10.25 11.65
N HIS A 177 22.83 -10.76 11.13
CA HIS A 177 23.64 -10.07 10.13
C HIS A 177 24.15 -11.09 9.09
N GLY A 178 23.64 -11.03 7.87
CA GLY A 178 23.88 -12.06 6.84
C GLY A 178 23.10 -13.35 7.07
N ILE A 179 22.15 -13.36 8.02
CA ILE A 179 21.28 -14.48 8.36
C ILE A 179 19.85 -14.03 8.05
N VAL A 180 19.04 -14.92 7.45
CA VAL A 180 17.65 -14.59 7.13
C VAL A 180 16.86 -14.24 8.40
N HIS A 181 16.08 -13.16 8.32
CA HIS A 181 15.22 -12.65 9.37
C HIS A 181 14.00 -13.54 9.64
N ASP A 182 13.41 -14.13 8.60
CA ASP A 182 12.24 -14.98 8.76
C ASP A 182 12.57 -16.26 9.55
N PRO A 183 11.91 -16.51 10.70
CA PRO A 183 12.23 -17.65 11.55
C PRO A 183 11.84 -19.00 10.91
N THR A 184 10.89 -19.02 9.98
CA THR A 184 10.54 -20.25 9.24
C THR A 184 11.61 -20.59 8.23
N ALA A 185 12.10 -19.60 7.48
CA ALA A 185 13.23 -19.79 6.57
C ALA A 185 14.50 -20.18 7.33
N ARG A 186 14.79 -19.61 8.51
CA ARG A 186 15.92 -20.07 9.35
C ARG A 186 15.83 -21.55 9.73
N ARG A 187 14.64 -22.02 10.10
CA ARG A 187 14.40 -23.45 10.41
C ARG A 187 14.52 -24.35 9.18
N MET A 188 14.45 -23.79 7.98
CA MET A 188 14.63 -24.46 6.69
C MET A 188 16.03 -24.20 6.12
N ASP A 189 17.03 -23.98 6.97
CA ASP A 189 18.44 -23.77 6.60
C ASP A 189 18.68 -22.53 5.70
N GLY A 190 17.73 -21.59 5.69
CA GLY A 190 17.86 -20.27 5.05
C GLY A 190 17.39 -20.19 3.60
N VAL A 191 17.10 -21.32 2.94
CA VAL A 191 16.57 -21.36 1.57
C VAL A 191 15.10 -21.79 1.60
N ALA A 192 14.19 -20.84 1.44
CA ALA A 192 12.76 -21.12 1.39
C ALA A 192 12.06 -20.31 0.30
N GLY A 193 10.93 -20.81 -0.21
CA GLY A 193 10.24 -20.12 -1.30
C GLY A 193 9.52 -18.84 -0.88
N HIS A 194 9.23 -18.67 0.42
CA HIS A 194 8.51 -17.50 0.92
C HIS A 194 9.43 -16.36 1.40
N ALA A 195 10.67 -16.67 1.80
CA ALA A 195 11.67 -15.74 2.36
C ALA A 195 13.11 -16.33 2.24
N GLY A 196 14.15 -15.54 2.54
CA GLY A 196 15.55 -16.00 2.50
C GLY A 196 16.43 -15.35 1.44
N LEU A 197 15.82 -14.65 0.49
CA LEU A 197 16.56 -13.95 -0.55
C LEU A 197 17.19 -12.67 -0.01
N PHE A 198 18.48 -12.47 -0.29
CA PHE A 198 19.21 -11.22 -0.12
C PHE A 198 19.39 -10.55 -1.48
N THR A 199 19.33 -9.22 -1.53
CA THR A 199 19.47 -8.46 -2.80
C THR A 199 19.83 -6.99 -2.57
N THR A 200 20.24 -6.29 -3.63
CA THR A 200 20.41 -4.83 -3.65
C THR A 200 19.29 -4.16 -4.42
N ALA A 201 19.11 -2.84 -4.24
CA ALA A 201 18.22 -2.04 -5.08
C ALA A 201 18.64 -2.07 -6.55
N ALA A 202 19.95 -2.06 -6.82
CA ALA A 202 20.52 -2.14 -8.16
C ALA A 202 20.14 -3.46 -8.85
N ASP A 203 20.29 -4.60 -8.20
CA ASP A 203 19.93 -5.90 -8.81
C ASP A 203 18.41 -6.05 -8.99
N LEU A 204 17.61 -5.60 -8.02
CA LEU A 204 16.15 -5.55 -8.18
C LEU A 204 15.74 -4.70 -9.38
N SER A 205 16.42 -3.58 -9.63
CA SER A 205 16.14 -2.74 -10.79
C SER A 205 16.36 -3.48 -12.11
N ARG A 206 17.35 -4.37 -12.19
CA ARG A 206 17.63 -5.19 -13.38
C ARG A 206 16.51 -6.21 -13.61
N PHE A 207 16.08 -6.89 -12.55
CA PHE A 207 14.94 -7.81 -12.62
C PHE A 207 13.66 -7.07 -13.03
N ALA A 208 13.36 -5.95 -12.38
CA ALA A 208 12.18 -5.13 -12.66
C ALA A 208 12.19 -4.58 -14.08
N GLN A 209 13.36 -4.14 -14.58
CA GLN A 209 13.50 -3.66 -15.95
C GLN A 209 13.31 -4.79 -16.97
N MET A 210 13.76 -6.01 -16.67
CA MET A 210 13.48 -7.20 -17.49
C MET A 210 11.97 -7.46 -17.59
N MET A 211 11.26 -7.41 -16.46
CA MET A 211 9.80 -7.57 -16.42
C MET A 211 9.10 -6.46 -17.22
N LEU A 212 9.49 -5.20 -17.00
CA LEU A 212 8.93 -4.04 -17.70
C LEU A 212 9.18 -4.07 -19.22
N ASN A 213 10.26 -4.73 -19.66
CA ASN A 213 10.61 -4.92 -21.06
C ASN A 213 10.02 -6.22 -21.66
N GLY A 214 9.09 -6.88 -20.98
CA GLY A 214 8.42 -8.08 -21.50
C GLY A 214 9.35 -9.29 -21.59
N GLY A 215 10.23 -9.47 -20.60
CA GLY A 215 11.02 -10.68 -20.43
C GLY A 215 12.47 -10.60 -20.91
N LYS A 216 12.95 -9.41 -21.29
CA LYS A 216 14.28 -9.20 -21.90
C LYS A 216 15.03 -8.03 -21.29
N LEU A 217 16.33 -8.20 -21.05
CA LEU A 217 17.24 -7.12 -20.65
C LEU A 217 18.59 -7.27 -21.38
N ASN A 218 19.11 -6.17 -21.94
CA ASN A 218 20.43 -6.12 -22.60
C ASN A 218 20.65 -7.27 -23.60
N GLY A 219 19.70 -7.49 -24.51
CA GLY A 219 19.77 -8.58 -25.50
C GLY A 219 19.40 -9.97 -24.96
N ARG A 220 19.41 -10.20 -23.64
CA ARG A 220 19.17 -11.52 -23.03
C ARG A 220 17.69 -11.69 -22.68
N ARG A 221 17.06 -12.73 -23.25
CA ARG A 221 15.69 -13.14 -22.92
C ARG A 221 15.70 -14.13 -21.75
N ILE A 222 14.94 -13.80 -20.71
CA ILE A 222 14.64 -14.68 -19.58
C ILE A 222 13.28 -15.34 -19.78
N PHE A 223 12.26 -14.53 -20.09
CA PHE A 223 10.88 -14.97 -20.32
C PHE A 223 10.41 -14.66 -21.74
N LYS A 224 9.51 -15.47 -22.27
CA LYS A 224 8.61 -15.07 -23.36
C LYS A 224 7.76 -13.87 -22.93
N ARG A 225 7.34 -13.04 -23.88
CA ARG A 225 6.53 -11.85 -23.58
C ARG A 225 5.18 -12.26 -23.00
N GLU A 226 4.64 -13.34 -23.53
CA GLU A 226 3.38 -13.97 -23.14
C GLU A 226 3.46 -14.49 -21.71
N THR A 227 4.61 -15.03 -21.28
CA THR A 227 4.83 -15.44 -19.90
C THR A 227 4.80 -14.25 -18.95
N VAL A 228 5.44 -13.13 -19.31
CA VAL A 228 5.37 -11.90 -18.49
C VAL A 228 3.92 -11.39 -18.40
N GLN A 229 3.21 -11.34 -19.53
CA GLN A 229 1.80 -10.96 -19.54
C GLN A 229 0.95 -11.88 -18.65
N LEU A 230 1.19 -13.19 -18.72
CA LEU A 230 0.51 -14.18 -17.89
C LEU A 230 0.82 -13.96 -16.41
N MET A 231 2.07 -13.69 -16.04
CA MET A 231 2.46 -13.43 -14.65
C MET A 231 1.77 -12.22 -14.05
N THR A 232 1.56 -11.17 -14.84
CA THR A 232 1.10 -9.86 -14.38
C THR A 232 -0.40 -9.62 -14.62
N SER A 233 -1.10 -10.57 -15.24
CA SER A 233 -2.56 -10.54 -15.41
C SER A 233 -3.29 -10.98 -14.13
N VAL A 234 -4.56 -10.60 -13.98
CA VAL A 234 -5.36 -11.03 -12.81
C VAL A 234 -5.73 -12.51 -12.94
N HIS A 235 -5.40 -13.30 -11.92
CA HIS A 235 -5.70 -14.75 -11.84
C HIS A 235 -6.60 -15.13 -10.67
N THR A 236 -6.94 -14.18 -9.80
CA THR A 236 -7.99 -14.36 -8.79
C THR A 236 -9.36 -14.41 -9.46
N PRO A 237 -10.29 -15.26 -8.99
CA PRO A 237 -11.62 -15.38 -9.59
C PRO A 237 -12.40 -14.07 -9.68
N LYS A 238 -13.28 -13.99 -10.68
CA LYS A 238 -14.18 -12.84 -10.88
C LYS A 238 -15.00 -12.59 -9.61
N GLY A 239 -15.13 -11.34 -9.22
CA GLY A 239 -15.84 -10.93 -7.98
C GLY A 239 -14.97 -10.93 -6.71
N MET A 240 -13.77 -11.51 -6.75
CA MET A 240 -12.83 -11.40 -5.63
C MET A 240 -12.25 -9.98 -5.55
N LYS A 241 -12.36 -9.33 -4.38
CA LYS A 241 -11.85 -7.96 -4.16
C LYS A 241 -10.34 -7.85 -4.37
N ALA A 242 -9.58 -8.81 -3.83
CA ALA A 242 -8.13 -8.86 -4.01
C ALA A 242 -7.79 -9.36 -5.42
N LYS A 243 -7.09 -8.55 -6.20
CA LYS A 243 -6.57 -8.89 -7.52
C LYS A 243 -5.12 -9.30 -7.40
N ARG A 244 -4.82 -10.56 -7.75
CA ARG A 244 -3.45 -11.11 -7.74
C ARG A 244 -3.06 -11.59 -9.12
N GLY A 245 -1.81 -11.34 -9.48
CA GLY A 245 -1.13 -12.06 -10.54
C GLY A 245 -0.54 -13.37 -10.04
N LEU A 246 0.27 -14.02 -10.88
CA LEU A 246 1.00 -15.22 -10.49
C LEU A 246 2.18 -14.81 -9.62
N GLY A 247 1.97 -14.82 -8.31
CA GLY A 247 2.86 -14.31 -7.27
C GLY A 247 2.74 -12.81 -7.00
N TRP A 248 2.42 -12.02 -8.01
CA TRP A 248 2.35 -10.56 -7.90
C TRP A 248 1.10 -10.03 -7.20
N ASP A 249 1.26 -8.94 -6.45
CA ASP A 249 0.16 -8.10 -6.00
C ASP A 249 -0.22 -7.11 -7.08
N ILE A 250 -1.52 -6.94 -7.36
CA ILE A 250 -2.03 -5.96 -8.33
C ILE A 250 -2.92 -4.94 -7.61
N ASP A 251 -3.90 -5.43 -6.84
CA ASP A 251 -4.83 -4.59 -6.09
C ASP A 251 -5.41 -5.37 -4.91
N SER A 252 -4.79 -5.23 -3.75
CA SER A 252 -5.20 -5.88 -2.51
C SER A 252 -4.90 -4.96 -1.31
N PRO A 253 -5.29 -5.34 -0.07
CA PRO A 253 -4.89 -4.59 1.12
C PRO A 253 -3.37 -4.40 1.29
N TYR A 254 -2.55 -5.18 0.57
CA TYR A 254 -1.08 -5.08 0.61
C TYR A 254 -0.50 -4.16 -0.47
N SER A 255 -1.32 -3.61 -1.37
CA SER A 255 -0.86 -2.82 -2.53
C SER A 255 -0.49 -1.38 -2.22
N SER A 256 -0.24 -1.05 -0.94
CA SER A 256 0.25 0.27 -0.54
C SER A 256 1.52 0.76 -1.26
N PRO A 257 2.48 -0.09 -1.71
CA PRO A 257 3.63 0.37 -2.50
C PRO A 257 3.26 0.90 -3.89
N ARG A 258 2.00 0.76 -4.33
CA ARG A 258 1.47 1.44 -5.52
C ARG A 258 1.43 2.96 -5.35
N GLY A 259 1.41 3.47 -4.13
CA GLY A 259 1.14 4.90 -3.90
C GLY A 259 -0.30 5.26 -4.26
N ASN A 260 -0.57 6.56 -4.30
CA ASN A 260 -1.93 7.08 -4.51
C ASN A 260 -2.27 7.36 -5.99
N HIS A 261 -1.25 7.54 -6.85
CA HIS A 261 -1.44 8.02 -8.22
C HIS A 261 -1.30 6.95 -9.30
N PHE A 262 -0.47 5.92 -9.09
CA PHE A 262 -0.42 4.81 -10.03
C PHE A 262 -1.75 4.07 -10.02
N LYS A 263 -2.33 3.87 -11.19
CA LYS A 263 -3.61 3.17 -11.35
C LYS A 263 -3.48 1.67 -11.08
N ILE A 264 -4.63 1.02 -10.90
CA ILE A 264 -4.71 -0.44 -10.98
C ILE A 264 -4.24 -0.89 -12.36
N GLY A 265 -3.29 -1.82 -12.41
CA GLY A 265 -2.63 -2.27 -13.63
C GLY A 265 -1.11 -2.39 -13.45
N GLY A 266 -0.54 -1.63 -12.52
CA GLY A 266 0.78 -1.93 -11.96
C GLY A 266 0.76 -3.16 -11.04
N TYR A 267 1.93 -3.67 -10.74
CA TYR A 267 2.10 -4.85 -9.90
C TYR A 267 3.37 -4.78 -9.06
N GLY A 268 3.37 -5.46 -7.91
CA GLY A 268 4.49 -5.40 -6.99
C GLY A 268 4.40 -6.36 -5.81
N HIS A 269 5.29 -6.17 -4.85
CA HIS A 269 5.32 -6.93 -3.60
C HIS A 269 6.12 -6.18 -2.51
N THR A 270 5.90 -6.55 -1.25
CA THR A 270 6.64 -6.04 -0.09
C THR A 270 7.48 -7.12 0.60
N GLY A 271 8.46 -6.71 1.39
CA GLY A 271 9.22 -7.55 2.31
C GLY A 271 9.04 -7.05 3.76
N TRP A 272 8.92 -7.97 4.72
CA TRP A 272 8.77 -7.63 6.13
C TRP A 272 9.90 -6.72 6.66
N THR A 273 11.13 -6.97 6.23
CA THR A 273 12.37 -6.26 6.62
C THR A 273 12.46 -4.81 6.12
N GLY A 274 11.55 -4.37 5.24
CA GLY A 274 11.48 -2.97 4.80
C GLY A 274 11.35 -2.80 3.29
N GLY A 275 11.84 -3.78 2.52
CA GLY A 275 11.84 -3.75 1.06
C GLY A 275 10.45 -3.63 0.41
N SER A 276 10.37 -2.98 -0.74
CA SER A 276 9.22 -3.03 -1.66
C SER A 276 9.65 -2.80 -3.10
N LEU A 277 8.94 -3.45 -4.02
CA LEU A 277 9.07 -3.27 -5.47
C LEU A 277 7.68 -3.05 -6.05
N TRP A 278 7.53 -2.00 -6.86
CA TRP A 278 6.35 -1.75 -7.68
C TRP A 278 6.77 -1.45 -9.12
N ILE A 279 6.09 -2.05 -10.09
CA ILE A 279 6.31 -1.87 -11.52
C ILE A 279 4.99 -1.42 -12.13
N ASP A 280 4.99 -0.26 -12.76
CA ASP A 280 3.84 0.29 -13.48
C ASP A 280 4.11 0.29 -14.99
N PRO A 281 3.56 -0.67 -15.75
CA PRO A 281 3.78 -0.74 -17.19
C PRO A 281 3.22 0.46 -17.96
N ALA A 282 2.12 1.05 -17.47
CA ALA A 282 1.42 2.14 -18.14
C ALA A 282 2.31 3.39 -18.27
N THR A 283 3.01 3.74 -17.20
CA THR A 283 3.96 4.87 -17.18
C THR A 283 5.41 4.44 -17.39
N ARG A 284 5.66 3.14 -17.56
CA ARG A 284 6.99 2.52 -17.63
C ARG A 284 7.87 2.86 -16.41
N THR A 285 7.25 2.85 -15.23
CA THR A 285 7.92 3.25 -13.99
C THR A 285 8.22 2.06 -13.10
N ILE A 286 9.38 2.09 -12.45
CA ILE A 286 9.77 1.14 -11.41
C ILE A 286 10.06 1.93 -10.14
N VAL A 287 9.43 1.53 -9.04
CA VAL A 287 9.67 2.09 -7.71
C VAL A 287 10.23 0.98 -6.82
N ILE A 288 11.44 1.19 -6.32
CA ILE A 288 12.10 0.29 -5.38
C ILE A 288 12.44 1.10 -4.13
N LEU A 289 12.05 0.58 -2.97
CA LEU A 289 12.47 1.10 -1.67
C LEU A 289 13.06 -0.06 -0.88
N MET A 290 14.33 0.08 -0.47
CA MET A 290 14.98 -0.84 0.46
C MET A 290 15.25 -0.07 1.75
N ALA A 291 14.84 -0.64 2.89
CA ALA A 291 14.94 0.01 4.19
C ALA A 291 15.32 -1.04 5.25
N SER A 292 16.04 -0.60 6.29
CA SER A 292 16.36 -1.42 7.48
C SER A 292 15.26 -1.29 8.52
N ARG A 293 14.03 -1.68 8.18
CA ARG A 293 12.84 -1.44 9.04
C ARG A 293 13.02 -2.06 10.42
N THR A 294 13.46 -3.31 10.48
CA THR A 294 13.44 -4.14 11.70
C THR A 294 14.69 -3.98 12.57
N HIS A 295 15.68 -3.19 12.14
CA HIS A 295 16.89 -3.00 12.91
C HIS A 295 16.74 -1.86 13.93
N PRO A 296 17.18 -2.02 15.20
CA PRO A 296 17.82 -3.21 15.78
C PRO A 296 16.87 -4.17 16.52
N ASP A 297 15.60 -3.81 16.73
CA ASP A 297 14.75 -4.43 17.75
C ASP A 297 13.45 -5.05 17.21
N GLY A 298 13.36 -5.23 15.90
CA GLY A 298 12.20 -5.84 15.22
C GLY A 298 11.05 -4.88 14.96
N LYS A 299 11.13 -3.64 15.46
CA LYS A 299 10.05 -2.65 15.36
C LYS A 299 10.12 -1.85 14.06
N GLY A 300 9.39 -0.75 13.98
CA GLY A 300 9.36 0.14 12.81
C GLY A 300 8.19 -0.12 11.86
N ASN A 301 7.79 0.94 11.16
CA ASN A 301 6.71 0.90 10.17
C ASN A 301 7.12 1.71 8.93
N VAL A 302 7.11 1.06 7.77
CA VAL A 302 7.50 1.65 6.48
C VAL A 302 6.32 1.76 5.50
N ILE A 303 5.09 1.46 5.93
CA ILE A 303 3.92 1.44 5.03
C ILE A 303 3.65 2.85 4.47
N ALA A 304 3.65 3.86 5.34
CA ALA A 304 3.47 5.26 4.92
C ALA A 304 4.58 5.69 3.96
N LEU A 305 5.85 5.40 4.31
CA LEU A 305 7.01 5.73 3.47
C LEU A 305 6.96 5.07 2.10
N ARG A 306 6.60 3.77 2.01
CA ARG A 306 6.45 3.06 0.72
C ARG A 306 5.41 3.74 -0.17
N ARG A 307 4.26 4.09 0.41
CA ARG A 307 3.17 4.76 -0.30
C ARG A 307 3.61 6.14 -0.77
N GLU A 308 4.26 6.90 0.10
CA GLU A 308 4.71 8.27 -0.19
C GLU A 308 5.78 8.29 -1.28
N VAL A 309 6.80 7.43 -1.19
CA VAL A 309 7.84 7.32 -2.22
C VAL A 309 7.25 6.99 -3.59
N ALA A 310 6.31 6.05 -3.67
CA ALA A 310 5.63 5.74 -4.94
C ALA A 310 4.74 6.89 -5.43
N THR A 311 4.09 7.61 -4.52
CA THR A 311 3.27 8.79 -4.85
C THR A 311 4.14 9.91 -5.41
N LEU A 312 5.27 10.23 -4.77
CA LEU A 312 6.24 11.22 -5.23
C LEU A 312 6.89 10.80 -6.55
N ALA A 313 7.17 9.52 -6.73
CA ALA A 313 7.69 8.99 -8.00
C ALA A 313 6.69 9.22 -9.14
N ALA A 314 5.40 9.03 -8.90
CA ALA A 314 4.37 9.36 -9.88
C ALA A 314 4.29 10.89 -10.13
N GLU A 315 4.25 11.72 -9.09
CA GLU A 315 4.20 13.20 -9.24
C GLU A 315 5.39 13.76 -10.03
N ALA A 316 6.57 13.14 -9.89
CA ALA A 316 7.79 13.56 -10.57
C ALA A 316 7.76 13.34 -12.10
N LEU A 317 6.88 12.48 -12.63
CA LEU A 317 6.78 12.17 -14.07
C LEU A 317 6.08 13.27 -14.88
N ARG A 318 6.31 14.56 -14.57
CA ARG A 318 5.71 15.76 -15.19
C ARG A 318 5.24 15.52 -16.63
N GLY A 319 3.93 15.64 -16.87
CA GLY A 319 3.32 15.45 -18.20
C GLY A 319 2.82 14.03 -18.51
N GLY A 320 3.05 13.05 -17.61
CA GLY A 320 2.39 11.76 -17.69
C GLY A 320 0.88 11.91 -17.46
N SER A 321 0.08 11.63 -18.49
CA SER A 321 -1.34 11.37 -18.28
C SER A 321 -1.47 10.12 -17.42
N PHE A 322 -1.65 10.30 -16.11
CA PHE A 322 -2.03 9.22 -15.19
C PHE A 322 -3.51 8.89 -15.38
N GLY A 323 -3.91 8.67 -16.64
CA GLY A 323 -5.28 8.43 -17.06
C GLY A 323 -6.33 9.17 -16.23
N GLY A 324 -6.23 10.50 -16.12
CA GLY A 324 -7.48 11.23 -16.12
C GLY A 324 -8.20 10.75 -17.37
N SER A 325 -9.32 10.03 -17.21
CA SER A 325 -10.23 9.82 -18.32
C SER A 325 -10.34 11.15 -19.05
N ASN A 326 -10.28 11.17 -20.39
CA ASN A 326 -10.73 12.33 -21.16
C ASN A 326 -12.23 12.62 -20.95
N ALA A 327 -12.90 11.96 -20.01
CA ALA A 327 -14.14 12.45 -19.44
C ALA A 327 -13.82 13.69 -18.57
N PRO A 328 -14.53 14.81 -18.75
CA PRO A 328 -14.37 15.98 -17.89
C PRO A 328 -14.47 15.53 -16.43
N GLY A 329 -13.36 15.55 -15.69
CA GLY A 329 -13.36 15.10 -14.30
C GLY A 329 -14.27 16.00 -13.49
N VAL A 330 -15.21 15.40 -12.75
CA VAL A 330 -16.15 16.12 -11.87
C VAL A 330 -15.37 17.08 -10.96
N LEU A 331 -15.71 18.36 -11.03
CA LEU A 331 -15.12 19.41 -10.21
C LEU A 331 -15.77 19.37 -8.83
N ASN A 332 -14.95 19.31 -7.78
CA ASN A 332 -15.44 19.57 -6.44
C ASN A 332 -15.77 21.07 -6.31
N GLY A 333 -16.58 21.45 -5.32
CA GLY A 333 -16.94 22.82 -5.03
C GLY A 333 -15.71 23.71 -4.80
N ALA A 334 -14.63 23.18 -4.19
CA ALA A 334 -13.36 23.89 -4.05
C ALA A 334 -12.67 24.16 -5.40
N ASP A 335 -12.83 23.29 -6.41
CA ASP A 335 -12.35 23.55 -7.76
C ASP A 335 -13.20 24.62 -8.44
N VAL A 336 -14.54 24.52 -8.32
CA VAL A 336 -15.50 25.45 -8.90
C VAL A 336 -15.33 26.85 -8.31
N LEU A 337 -15.15 26.96 -7.00
CA LEU A 337 -14.95 28.23 -6.29
C LEU A 337 -13.75 29.01 -6.83
N ARG A 338 -12.70 28.30 -7.29
CA ARG A 338 -11.50 28.91 -7.87
C ARG A 338 -11.66 29.30 -9.34
N GLN A 339 -12.49 28.58 -10.07
CA GLN A 339 -12.63 28.75 -11.52
C GLN A 339 -13.75 29.71 -11.88
N ARG A 340 -14.85 29.68 -11.12
CA ARG A 340 -16.05 30.45 -11.39
C ARG A 340 -16.02 31.76 -10.61
N LYS A 341 -15.75 32.84 -11.35
CA LYS A 341 -15.82 34.21 -10.83
C LYS A 341 -17.27 34.61 -10.56
N GLY A 342 -17.46 35.53 -9.60
CA GLY A 342 -18.77 36.14 -9.31
C GLY A 342 -19.75 35.26 -8.53
N ILE A 343 -19.28 34.19 -7.87
CA ILE A 343 -20.11 33.43 -6.90
C ILE A 343 -20.55 34.34 -5.73
N LEU A 344 -19.65 35.25 -5.35
CA LEU A 344 -19.87 36.30 -4.36
C LEU A 344 -19.44 37.66 -4.94
N PRO A 345 -20.02 38.78 -4.46
CA PRO A 345 -19.54 40.12 -4.79
C PRO A 345 -18.07 40.29 -4.41
N LYS A 346 -17.33 41.08 -5.21
CA LYS A 346 -15.93 41.38 -4.90
C LYS A 346 -15.84 42.12 -3.57
N GLY A 347 -14.99 41.63 -2.66
CA GLY A 347 -14.82 42.19 -1.31
C GLY A 347 -15.85 41.67 -0.29
N ALA A 348 -16.68 40.68 -0.65
CA ALA A 348 -17.59 40.07 0.32
C ALA A 348 -16.83 39.46 1.50
N LYS A 349 -17.34 39.67 2.71
CA LYS A 349 -16.81 39.12 3.95
C LYS A 349 -17.31 37.71 4.15
N VAL A 350 -16.39 36.75 4.23
CA VAL A 350 -16.72 35.34 4.33
C VAL A 350 -16.18 34.69 5.59
N GLY A 351 -16.98 33.79 6.17
CA GLY A 351 -16.54 32.81 7.16
C GLY A 351 -16.28 31.45 6.50
N LEU A 352 -15.38 30.65 7.08
CA LEU A 352 -15.06 29.31 6.57
C LEU A 352 -15.18 28.24 7.66
N ILE A 353 -16.05 27.26 7.44
CA ILE A 353 -16.10 25.99 8.19
C ILE A 353 -15.27 24.97 7.41
N THR A 354 -14.12 24.57 7.95
CA THR A 354 -13.23 23.62 7.26
C THR A 354 -12.36 22.82 8.21
N ASN A 355 -11.66 21.81 7.69
CA ASN A 355 -10.60 21.10 8.38
C ASN A 355 -9.49 20.67 7.38
N HIS A 356 -8.58 19.78 7.80
CA HIS A 356 -7.51 19.22 6.96
C HIS A 356 -7.98 18.52 5.67
N THR A 357 -9.27 18.31 5.46
CA THR A 357 -9.81 17.75 4.21
C THR A 357 -10.22 18.81 3.18
N GLY A 358 -10.28 20.08 3.58
CA GLY A 358 -10.67 21.23 2.75
C GLY A 358 -9.65 21.61 1.68
N HIS A 359 -9.58 20.80 0.62
CA HIS A 359 -8.65 20.95 -0.49
C HIS A 359 -9.31 20.80 -1.86
N ASP A 360 -8.73 21.44 -2.87
CA ASP A 360 -9.07 21.25 -4.29
C ASP A 360 -8.40 19.99 -4.88
N ARG A 361 -8.67 19.67 -6.16
CA ARG A 361 -8.10 18.48 -6.84
C ARG A 361 -6.57 18.49 -6.92
N ASN A 362 -5.95 19.66 -6.78
CA ASN A 362 -4.51 19.85 -6.78
C ASN A 362 -3.94 19.89 -5.35
N ARG A 363 -4.73 19.49 -4.34
CA ARG A 363 -4.37 19.54 -2.91
C ARG A 363 -3.99 20.93 -2.41
N ARG A 364 -4.55 21.98 -3.00
CA ARG A 364 -4.41 23.35 -2.48
C ARG A 364 -5.52 23.62 -1.48
N SER A 365 -5.15 24.07 -0.28
CA SER A 365 -6.10 24.35 0.80
C SER A 365 -7.08 25.45 0.40
N THR A 366 -8.36 25.25 0.73
CA THR A 366 -9.42 26.26 0.57
C THR A 366 -9.18 27.44 1.50
N LEU A 367 -8.70 27.19 2.73
CA LEU A 367 -8.28 28.24 3.67
C LEU A 367 -7.18 29.12 3.07
N ASP A 368 -6.09 28.52 2.59
CA ASP A 368 -4.98 29.29 2.02
C ASP A 368 -5.41 30.10 0.79
N PHE A 369 -6.33 29.56 -0.01
CA PHE A 369 -6.88 30.26 -1.16
C PHE A 369 -7.73 31.45 -0.78
N LEU A 370 -8.70 31.27 0.12
CA LEU A 370 -9.57 32.37 0.54
C LEU A 370 -8.76 33.47 1.24
N ARG A 371 -7.74 33.11 2.02
CA ARG A 371 -6.82 34.06 2.65
C ARG A 371 -6.01 34.89 1.66
N THR A 372 -5.63 34.30 0.53
CA THR A 372 -4.79 34.96 -0.49
C THR A 372 -5.61 35.51 -1.67
N SER A 373 -6.92 35.34 -1.63
CA SER A 373 -7.83 35.81 -2.67
C SER A 373 -7.98 37.32 -2.62
N ASN A 374 -8.06 37.95 -3.79
CA ASN A 374 -8.45 39.36 -3.94
C ASN A 374 -9.94 39.51 -4.31
N GLU A 375 -10.68 38.41 -4.34
CA GLU A 375 -12.11 38.39 -4.67
C GLU A 375 -13.00 38.51 -3.42
N VAL A 376 -12.58 37.98 -2.27
CA VAL A 376 -13.35 38.00 -1.01
C VAL A 376 -12.42 38.22 0.16
N GLU A 377 -12.96 38.69 1.29
CA GLU A 377 -12.23 38.88 2.54
C GLU A 377 -12.59 37.76 3.51
N LEU A 378 -11.63 36.87 3.80
CA LEU A 378 -11.80 35.83 4.83
C LEU A 378 -11.62 36.43 6.23
N THR A 379 -12.68 36.46 7.03
CA THR A 379 -12.71 37.20 8.31
C THR A 379 -12.70 36.31 9.55
N VAL A 380 -13.20 35.08 9.45
CA VAL A 380 -13.35 34.17 10.60
C VAL A 380 -13.34 32.71 10.17
N LEU A 381 -12.86 31.84 11.06
CA LEU A 381 -12.84 30.39 10.88
C LEU A 381 -13.74 29.70 11.90
N PHE A 382 -14.30 28.58 11.49
CA PHE A 382 -15.07 27.68 12.33
C PHE A 382 -14.48 26.29 12.24
N SER A 383 -14.15 25.67 13.36
CA SER A 383 -13.57 24.33 13.38
C SER A 383 -14.59 23.28 13.81
N PRO A 384 -14.74 22.17 13.07
CA PRO A 384 -15.57 21.05 13.45
C PRO A 384 -14.85 20.14 14.47
N GLU A 385 -15.39 18.95 14.71
CA GLU A 385 -14.71 17.84 15.40
C GLU A 385 -13.27 17.61 14.87
N HIS A 386 -12.33 17.32 15.76
CA HIS A 386 -10.87 17.23 15.52
C HIS A 386 -10.13 18.50 15.07
N GLY A 387 -10.83 19.62 14.96
CA GLY A 387 -10.25 20.94 14.78
C GLY A 387 -9.81 21.23 13.35
N LEU A 388 -9.34 22.47 13.13
CA LEU A 388 -9.00 23.00 11.79
C LEU A 388 -7.96 22.14 11.04
N TYR A 389 -7.05 21.48 11.75
CA TYR A 389 -5.98 20.68 11.15
C TYR A 389 -6.10 19.17 11.42
N GLY A 390 -7.18 18.70 12.05
CA GLY A 390 -7.43 17.27 12.28
C GLY A 390 -6.43 16.58 13.21
N LYS A 391 -5.88 17.30 14.20
CA LYS A 391 -4.80 16.81 15.09
C LYS A 391 -5.21 16.69 16.55
N LEU A 392 -6.46 16.99 16.88
CA LEU A 392 -6.93 17.09 18.26
C LEU A 392 -7.94 15.96 18.54
N ASP A 393 -7.77 15.27 19.67
CA ASP A 393 -8.65 14.17 20.13
C ASP A 393 -9.46 14.56 21.39
N GLU A 394 -9.60 15.87 21.68
CA GLU A 394 -10.29 16.40 22.86
C GLU A 394 -11.31 17.51 22.52
N LYS A 395 -12.04 18.04 23.52
CA LYS A 395 -12.93 19.20 23.35
C LYS A 395 -12.15 20.41 22.83
N ILE A 396 -12.51 20.89 21.65
CA ILE A 396 -11.84 22.03 21.01
C ILE A 396 -12.45 23.31 21.56
N SER A 397 -11.60 24.22 22.03
CA SER A 397 -11.99 25.57 22.44
C SER A 397 -11.76 26.55 21.29
N ASP A 398 -12.38 27.73 21.41
CA ASP A 398 -12.10 28.84 20.51
C ASP A 398 -10.61 29.22 20.57
N GLY A 399 -10.07 29.72 19.46
CA GLY A 399 -8.66 30.02 19.36
C GLY A 399 -8.35 31.04 18.28
N THR A 400 -7.07 31.11 17.92
CA THR A 400 -6.58 31.95 16.83
C THR A 400 -5.68 31.08 15.96
N ASP A 401 -5.89 31.10 14.65
CA ASP A 401 -5.06 30.36 13.72
C ASP A 401 -3.66 30.98 13.66
N ALA A 402 -2.64 30.22 14.01
CA ALA A 402 -1.27 30.71 14.08
C ALA A 402 -0.70 31.20 12.73
N LYS A 403 -1.27 30.74 11.60
CA LYS A 403 -0.79 31.12 10.26
C LYS A 403 -1.46 32.36 9.69
N SER A 404 -2.74 32.54 9.97
CA SER A 404 -3.55 33.63 9.41
C SER A 404 -3.85 34.75 10.42
N GLY A 405 -3.73 34.48 11.72
CA GLY A 405 -4.16 35.41 12.77
C GLY A 405 -5.68 35.51 12.92
N LEU A 406 -6.45 34.73 12.16
CA LEU A 406 -7.92 34.75 12.22
C LEU A 406 -8.44 34.03 13.46
N LYS A 407 -9.54 34.53 14.02
CA LYS A 407 -10.26 33.85 15.09
C LYS A 407 -10.83 32.51 14.59
N ILE A 408 -10.76 31.49 15.44
CA ILE A 408 -11.37 30.18 15.24
C ILE A 408 -12.44 29.98 16.30
N TYR A 409 -13.69 29.80 15.89
CA TYR A 409 -14.77 29.37 16.78
C TYR A 409 -14.96 27.86 16.69
N SER A 410 -14.99 27.17 17.83
CA SER A 410 -15.24 25.74 17.89
C SER A 410 -16.73 25.44 17.76
N LEU A 411 -17.09 24.60 16.79
CA LEU A 411 -18.43 24.04 16.64
C LEU A 411 -18.52 22.63 17.22
N TYR A 412 -17.56 22.25 18.07
CA TYR A 412 -17.52 20.95 18.72
C TYR A 412 -17.24 21.09 20.22
N GLY A 413 -18.23 20.77 21.05
CA GLY A 413 -18.14 20.87 22.51
C GLY A 413 -19.34 21.60 23.09
N LYS A 414 -19.09 22.71 23.80
CA LYS A 414 -20.13 23.54 24.43
C LYS A 414 -21.04 24.21 23.39
N ASN A 415 -20.48 24.58 22.25
CA ASN A 415 -21.17 25.18 21.12
C ASN A 415 -21.15 24.20 19.94
N ARG A 416 -22.29 24.04 19.26
CA ARG A 416 -22.44 23.18 18.07
C ARG A 416 -23.05 23.91 16.86
N LYS A 417 -23.53 25.13 17.11
CA LYS A 417 -24.19 26.03 16.16
C LYS A 417 -23.47 27.38 16.27
N PRO A 418 -23.08 28.03 15.16
CA PRO A 418 -22.54 29.38 15.20
C PRO A 418 -23.49 30.32 15.93
N ALA A 419 -22.96 31.15 16.82
CA ALA A 419 -23.76 32.15 17.53
C ALA A 419 -24.01 33.39 16.66
N PRO A 420 -25.11 34.15 16.87
CA PRO A 420 -25.45 35.30 16.02
C PRO A 420 -24.34 36.35 15.91
N ASP A 421 -23.61 36.61 17.01
CA ASP A 421 -22.47 37.52 17.05
C ASP A 421 -21.26 37.02 16.26
N GLN A 422 -21.09 35.71 16.14
CA GLN A 422 -20.03 35.08 15.34
C GLN A 422 -20.29 35.18 13.83
N LEU A 423 -21.55 35.37 13.44
CA LEU A 423 -22.00 35.54 12.05
C LEU A 423 -22.19 37.00 11.65
N ALA A 424 -22.20 37.93 12.61
CA ALA A 424 -22.46 39.34 12.39
C ALA A 424 -21.46 39.94 11.39
N GLY A 425 -21.98 40.55 10.32
CA GLY A 425 -21.18 41.21 9.30
C GLY A 425 -20.57 40.28 8.24
N LEU A 426 -20.93 38.99 8.23
CA LEU A 426 -20.60 38.08 7.13
C LEU A 426 -21.63 38.20 6.00
N ASP A 427 -21.16 38.24 4.76
CA ASP A 427 -22.00 38.11 3.57
C ASP A 427 -22.28 36.64 3.25
N ALA A 428 -21.32 35.76 3.56
CA ALA A 428 -21.47 34.32 3.36
C ALA A 428 -20.68 33.46 4.36
N LEU A 429 -21.20 32.26 4.61
CA LEU A 429 -20.56 31.20 5.37
C LEU A 429 -20.31 30.00 4.45
N ILE A 430 -19.04 29.68 4.24
CA ILE A 430 -18.60 28.62 3.33
C ILE A 430 -18.32 27.35 4.13
N PHE A 431 -18.85 26.21 3.69
CA PHE A 431 -18.59 24.89 4.26
C PHE A 431 -17.75 24.05 3.29
N ASP A 432 -16.56 23.63 3.73
CA ASP A 432 -15.66 22.78 2.96
C ASP A 432 -15.00 21.69 3.81
N ILE A 433 -15.70 20.56 3.93
CA ILE A 433 -15.24 19.36 4.66
C ILE A 433 -15.60 18.11 3.86
N GLN A 434 -14.64 17.19 3.70
CA GLN A 434 -14.88 15.86 3.16
C GLN A 434 -15.49 14.97 4.24
N ASP A 435 -16.77 14.66 4.08
CA ASP A 435 -17.43 13.63 4.88
C ASP A 435 -17.34 12.25 4.17
N ILE A 436 -17.47 11.18 4.95
CA ILE A 436 -17.44 9.77 4.49
C ILE A 436 -18.68 8.97 4.92
N GLY A 437 -19.72 9.62 5.46
CA GLY A 437 -20.97 9.03 5.91
C GLY A 437 -20.86 8.21 7.20
N CYS A 438 -19.83 8.44 8.03
CA CYS A 438 -19.61 7.68 9.26
C CYS A 438 -20.26 8.34 10.47
N ARG A 439 -21.07 7.56 11.21
CA ARG A 439 -21.94 8.03 12.32
C ARG A 439 -21.23 8.83 13.42
N PHE A 440 -19.97 8.53 13.72
CA PHE A 440 -19.25 9.23 14.79
C PHE A 440 -18.67 10.57 14.34
N TYR A 441 -18.59 10.85 13.04
CA TYR A 441 -18.22 12.17 12.57
C TYR A 441 -19.43 13.09 12.53
N THR A 442 -19.32 14.21 13.22
CA THR A 442 -20.41 15.17 13.41
C THR A 442 -20.46 16.25 12.33
N TYR A 443 -19.76 16.06 11.20
CA TYR A 443 -19.59 17.09 10.17
C TYR A 443 -20.90 17.45 9.47
N ILE A 444 -21.73 16.47 9.12
CA ILE A 444 -23.00 16.78 8.45
C ILE A 444 -23.99 17.45 9.42
N SER A 445 -24.00 17.05 10.69
CA SER A 445 -24.76 17.74 11.74
C SER A 445 -24.26 19.17 11.96
N THR A 446 -22.95 19.38 11.92
CA THR A 446 -22.32 20.71 11.98
C THR A 446 -22.77 21.56 10.80
N MET A 447 -22.77 21.00 9.58
CA MET A 447 -23.25 21.70 8.38
C MET A 447 -24.71 22.11 8.53
N GLY A 448 -25.57 21.20 9.00
CA GLY A 448 -26.98 21.46 9.19
C GLY A 448 -27.26 22.57 10.20
N LEU A 449 -26.67 22.51 11.39
CA LEU A 449 -26.80 23.55 12.40
C LEU A 449 -26.24 24.90 11.94
N ALA A 450 -25.12 24.89 11.21
CA ALA A 450 -24.56 26.11 10.64
C ALA A 450 -25.43 26.71 9.53
N MET A 451 -26.12 25.87 8.75
CA MET A 451 -27.08 26.32 7.73
C MET A 451 -28.30 26.98 8.37
N GLU A 452 -28.82 26.43 9.47
CA GLU A 452 -29.88 27.08 10.26
C GLU A 452 -29.41 28.43 10.80
N ALA A 453 -28.23 28.50 11.42
CA ALA A 453 -27.70 29.74 11.99
C ALA A 453 -27.47 30.81 10.92
N ALA A 454 -26.96 30.42 9.75
CA ALA A 454 -26.79 31.32 8.61
C ALA A 454 -28.14 31.86 8.12
N SER A 455 -29.16 31.00 8.04
CA SER A 455 -30.53 31.41 7.68
C SER A 455 -31.13 32.38 8.70
N GLU A 456 -30.96 32.12 9.99
CA GLU A 456 -31.44 32.99 11.08
C GLU A 456 -30.75 34.37 11.05
N ALA A 457 -29.47 34.42 10.68
CA ALA A 457 -28.68 35.65 10.60
C ALA A 457 -28.75 36.36 9.24
N GLY A 458 -29.48 35.82 8.25
CA GLY A 458 -29.54 36.38 6.89
C GLY A 458 -28.22 36.25 6.10
N VAL A 459 -27.34 35.32 6.49
CA VAL A 459 -26.04 35.07 5.86
C VAL A 459 -26.18 33.98 4.79
N LYS A 460 -25.58 34.18 3.61
CA LYS A 460 -25.62 33.17 2.54
C LYS A 460 -24.77 31.95 2.93
N PHE A 461 -25.37 30.76 2.97
CA PHE A 461 -24.63 29.52 3.20
C PHE A 461 -24.18 28.88 1.88
N ILE A 462 -22.90 28.56 1.73
CA ILE A 462 -22.33 27.96 0.51
C ILE A 462 -21.67 26.63 0.87
N VAL A 463 -22.16 25.54 0.29
CA VAL A 463 -21.55 24.21 0.42
C VAL A 463 -20.63 23.96 -0.76
N LEU A 464 -19.35 23.71 -0.49
CA LEU A 464 -18.42 23.25 -1.52
C LEU A 464 -18.58 21.74 -1.69
N ASP A 465 -19.52 21.35 -2.55
CA ASP A 465 -19.90 19.96 -2.77
C ASP A 465 -18.70 19.09 -3.18
N ARG A 466 -18.69 17.82 -2.78
CA ARG A 466 -17.55 16.91 -2.93
C ARG A 466 -18.00 15.58 -3.50
N VAL A 467 -17.16 15.00 -4.35
CA VAL A 467 -17.38 13.63 -4.81
C VAL A 467 -17.45 12.69 -3.59
N ASN A 468 -18.49 11.88 -3.54
CA ASN A 468 -18.66 10.88 -2.50
C ASN A 468 -17.51 9.84 -2.58
N PRO A 469 -16.65 9.70 -1.54
CA PRO A 469 -15.46 8.85 -1.60
C PRO A 469 -15.80 7.36 -1.63
N ILE A 470 -17.03 6.96 -1.28
CA ILE A 470 -17.53 5.58 -1.42
C ILE A 470 -18.29 5.35 -2.75
N GLY A 471 -18.25 6.32 -3.66
CA GLY A 471 -18.85 6.25 -4.99
C GLY A 471 -20.38 6.32 -4.96
N THR A 472 -21.03 5.44 -5.72
CA THR A 472 -22.51 5.30 -5.74
C THR A 472 -23.05 4.43 -4.61
N THR A 473 -22.18 3.93 -3.73
CA THR A 473 -22.59 3.08 -2.61
C THR A 473 -23.27 3.93 -1.55
N VAL A 474 -24.50 3.57 -1.17
CA VAL A 474 -25.15 4.12 0.02
C VAL A 474 -24.77 3.21 1.20
N ALA A 475 -24.06 3.75 2.18
CA ALA A 475 -23.66 3.04 3.39
C ALA A 475 -23.71 4.00 4.58
N GLY A 476 -24.07 3.46 5.75
CA GLY A 476 -24.31 4.25 6.97
C GLY A 476 -25.66 3.88 7.57
N PRO A 477 -25.81 3.93 8.91
CA PRO A 477 -27.09 3.65 9.56
C PRO A 477 -28.08 4.79 9.29
N VAL A 478 -29.17 4.45 8.59
CA VAL A 478 -30.42 5.23 8.44
C VAL A 478 -31.00 5.53 9.84
N ARG A 479 -31.55 6.73 10.07
CA ARG A 479 -32.10 7.12 11.37
C ARG A 479 -33.36 6.31 11.68
N LEU A 480 -33.29 5.46 12.70
CA LEU A 480 -34.42 4.67 13.21
C LEU A 480 -34.99 5.24 14.53
N GLY A 481 -34.66 6.49 14.89
CA GLY A 481 -35.01 7.10 16.19
C GLY A 481 -34.90 8.64 16.22
N PRO A 482 -34.95 9.30 17.38
CA PRO A 482 -34.93 10.77 17.48
C PRO A 482 -33.60 11.37 16.97
N SER A 483 -33.67 12.59 16.42
CA SER A 483 -32.48 13.33 15.98
C SER A 483 -31.46 13.49 17.10
N GLN A 484 -30.20 13.19 16.80
CA GLN A 484 -29.07 13.49 17.68
C GLN A 484 -27.94 14.13 16.87
N PHE A 485 -26.99 14.77 17.53
CA PHE A 485 -25.82 15.37 16.85
C PHE A 485 -24.95 14.35 16.10
N ILE A 486 -25.08 13.06 16.42
CA ILE A 486 -24.43 11.93 15.73
C ILE A 486 -25.42 11.12 14.85
N ALA A 487 -26.65 11.62 14.64
CA ALA A 487 -27.72 10.96 13.89
C ALA A 487 -28.67 12.01 13.27
N TYR A 488 -28.20 12.64 12.18
CA TYR A 488 -28.81 13.83 11.58
C TYR A 488 -29.57 13.58 10.26
N HIS A 489 -29.41 12.43 9.61
CA HIS A 489 -30.05 12.12 8.32
C HIS A 489 -31.04 10.97 8.48
N ASP A 490 -32.17 11.06 7.77
CA ASP A 490 -33.15 9.98 7.66
C ASP A 490 -32.60 8.75 6.95
#